data_AF-A0A0E9XX43-F1
#
_entry.id   AF-A0A0E9XX43-F1
#
_cell.length_a   1.000
_cell.length_b   1.000
_cell.length_c   1.000
_cell.angle_alpha   90.00
_cell.angle_beta   90.00
_cell.angle_gamma   90.00
#
_symmetry.space_group_name_H-M   'P 1'
#
loop_
_entity.id
_entity.type
_entity.pdbx_description
1 polymer ?
#
loop_
_entity_poly.entity_id
_entity_poly.type
_entity_poly.pdbx_seq_one_letter_code
_entity_poly.pdbx_strand_id
1 'polypeptide(L)'
;MKKPGDSVRLSCKITGFSLSSYSVHWVQQAPNKGLQWVGYYSVSSDDRFKVTEDSSNSIAYLDITNLQSSDTAVYYCARETQ
;
A
#
# COMPACT_ATOMS: atom_id res chain seq x y z
N MET A 1 13.01 8.26 10.59
CA MET A 1 13.11 7.68 9.23
C MET A 1 13.57 6.24 9.35
N LYS A 2 13.04 5.34 8.53
CA LYS A 2 13.53 3.97 8.41
C LYS A 2 14.81 3.96 7.58
N LYS A 3 15.72 3.03 7.87
CA LYS A 3 16.98 2.87 7.15
C LYS A 3 16.83 1.88 6.01
N PRO A 4 17.68 1.94 4.97
CA PRO A 4 17.75 0.87 3.98
C PRO A 4 17.94 -0.50 4.65
N GLY A 5 17.24 -1.52 4.18
CA GLY A 5 17.19 -2.86 4.77
C GLY A 5 16.14 -3.06 5.86
N ASP A 6 15.59 -1.99 6.45
CA ASP A 6 14.50 -2.12 7.43
C ASP A 6 13.21 -2.59 6.76
N SER A 7 12.24 -2.99 7.59
CA SER A 7 10.85 -3.18 7.17
C SER A 7 9.93 -2.11 7.79
N VAL A 8 8.86 -1.77 7.08
CA VAL A 8 7.79 -0.89 7.54
C VAL A 8 6.43 -1.48 7.17
N ARG A 9 5.45 -1.29 8.05
CA ARG A 9 4.04 -1.58 7.79
C ARG A 9 3.28 -0.28 7.76
N LEU A 10 2.59 -0.03 6.65
CA LEU A 10 1.62 1.04 6.51
C LEU A 10 0.21 0.48 6.73
N SER A 11 -0.67 1.31 7.28
CA SER A 11 -2.07 0.96 7.52
C SER A 11 -2.97 2.05 6.96
N CYS A 12 -4.02 1.66 6.26
CA CYS A 12 -5.07 2.53 5.76
C CYS A 12 -6.43 2.06 6.29
N LYS A 13 -7.05 2.88 7.16
CA LYS A 13 -8.38 2.62 7.66
C LYS A 13 -9.43 3.13 6.68
N ILE A 14 -10.31 2.23 6.26
CA ILE A 14 -11.39 2.50 5.34
C ILE A 14 -12.65 2.90 6.12
N THR A 15 -13.30 3.96 5.65
CA THR A 15 -14.60 4.40 6.17
C THR A 15 -15.52 4.70 4.99
N GLY A 16 -16.81 4.42 5.15
CA GLY A 16 -17.83 4.66 4.10
C GLY A 16 -18.05 3.52 3.09
N PHE A 17 -17.23 2.47 3.10
CA PHE A 17 -17.46 1.23 2.34
C PHE A 17 -16.76 0.03 2.98
N SER A 18 -17.11 -1.18 2.56
CA SER A 18 -16.47 -2.43 3.00
C SER A 18 -15.39 -2.87 2.02
N LEU A 19 -14.29 -3.42 2.53
CA LEU A 19 -13.24 -4.08 1.75
C LEU A 19 -13.75 -5.30 0.96
N SER A 20 -14.86 -5.92 1.40
CA SER A 20 -15.53 -6.99 0.65
C SER A 20 -16.29 -6.49 -0.58
N SER A 21 -16.57 -5.19 -0.68
CA SER A 21 -17.37 -4.60 -1.76
C SER A 21 -16.52 -3.91 -2.81
N TYR A 22 -15.34 -3.41 -2.44
CA TYR A 22 -14.43 -2.70 -3.34
C TYR A 22 -12.99 -3.05 -2.99
N SER A 23 -12.18 -3.27 -4.02
CA SER A 23 -10.73 -3.41 -3.86
C SER A 23 -10.10 -2.08 -3.45
N VAL A 24 -9.09 -2.16 -2.58
CA VAL A 24 -8.26 -1.02 -2.19
C VAL A 24 -6.86 -1.21 -2.74
N HIS A 25 -6.45 -0.26 -3.56
CA HIS A 25 -5.15 -0.24 -4.20
C HIS A 25 -4.19 0.63 -3.41
N TRP A 26 -2.96 0.15 -3.26
CA TRP A 26 -1.83 0.95 -2.84
C TRP A 26 -1.16 1.60 -4.04
N VAL A 27 -0.87 2.88 -3.91
CA VAL A 27 -0.24 3.72 -4.93
C VAL A 27 0.84 4.54 -4.27
N GLN A 28 1.99 4.69 -4.92
CA GLN A 28 3.08 5.52 -4.44
C GLN A 28 3.34 6.70 -5.37
N GLN A 29 3.83 7.79 -4.81
CA GLN A 29 4.26 8.97 -5.54
C GLN A 29 5.62 9.42 -5.00
N ALA A 30 6.67 9.10 -5.75
CA ALA A 30 8.01 9.61 -5.46
C ALA A 30 8.13 11.09 -5.88
N PRO A 31 9.07 11.86 -5.29
CA PRO A 31 9.31 13.23 -5.72
C PRO A 31 9.54 13.33 -7.23
N ASN A 32 8.83 14.25 -7.89
CA ASN A 32 8.89 14.48 -9.34
C ASN A 32 8.45 13.29 -10.22
N LYS A 33 7.76 12.29 -9.65
CA LYS A 33 7.14 11.19 -10.42
C LYS A 33 5.61 11.26 -10.35
N GLY A 34 4.98 10.65 -11.35
CA GLY A 34 3.53 10.40 -11.32
C GLY A 34 3.16 9.34 -10.28
N LEU A 35 1.86 9.07 -10.19
CA LEU A 35 1.33 7.95 -9.40
C LEU A 35 1.79 6.62 -10.00
N GLN A 36 2.31 5.74 -9.15
CA GLN A 36 2.75 4.41 -9.52
C GLN A 36 2.01 3.37 -8.69
N TRP A 37 1.42 2.37 -9.34
CA TRP A 37 0.70 1.31 -8.67
C TRP A 37 1.67 0.37 -7.92
N VAL A 38 1.32 0.05 -6.67
CA VAL A 38 2.12 -0.80 -5.77
C VAL A 38 1.51 -2.19 -5.65
N GLY A 39 0.20 -2.28 -5.49
CA GLY A 39 -0.47 -3.55 -5.22
C GLY A 39 -1.92 -3.39 -4.82
N TYR A 40 -2.65 -4.50 -4.81
CA TYR A 40 -3.92 -4.68 -4.13
C TYR A 40 -3.99 -6.13 -3.67
N TYR A 41 -4.66 -6.41 -2.55
CA TYR A 41 -4.83 -7.72 -1.91
C TYR A 41 -4.09 -8.93 -2.55
N SER A 42 -2.99 -9.37 -1.93
CA SER A 42 -2.15 -10.50 -2.40
C SER A 42 -1.46 -10.33 -3.76
N VAL A 43 -1.61 -9.20 -4.43
CA VAL A 43 -0.94 -8.86 -5.70
C VAL A 43 -0.13 -7.58 -5.51
N SER A 44 1.13 -7.58 -5.94
CA SER A 44 2.02 -6.41 -5.88
C SER A 44 2.91 -6.31 -7.11
N SER A 45 3.49 -5.13 -7.32
CA SER A 45 4.43 -4.85 -8.41
C SER A 45 5.87 -5.27 -8.10
N ASP A 46 6.17 -5.63 -6.86
CA ASP A 46 7.48 -6.04 -6.35
C ASP A 46 7.28 -7.05 -5.21
N ASP A 47 8.05 -8.13 -5.21
CA ASP A 47 8.00 -9.20 -4.19
C ASP A 47 8.28 -8.69 -2.77
N ARG A 48 8.94 -7.54 -2.63
CA ARG A 48 9.21 -6.88 -1.35
C ARG A 48 7.97 -6.26 -0.72
N PHE A 49 6.94 -5.99 -1.53
CA PHE A 49 5.68 -5.41 -1.11
C PHE A 49 4.66 -6.51 -0.88
N LYS A 50 4.08 -6.56 0.32
CA LYS A 50 3.00 -7.47 0.67
C LYS A 50 1.77 -6.68 1.10
N VAL A 51 0.70 -6.80 0.31
CA VAL A 51 -0.59 -6.16 0.59
C VAL A 51 -1.51 -7.17 1.27
N THR A 52 -2.04 -6.82 2.44
CA THR A 52 -3.03 -7.62 3.17
C THR A 52 -4.19 -6.75 3.61
N GLU A 53 -5.31 -7.39 3.95
CA GLU A 53 -6.53 -6.72 4.40
C GLU A 53 -7.05 -7.37 5.67
N ASP A 54 -7.57 -6.54 6.57
CA ASP A 54 -8.34 -6.92 7.74
C ASP A 54 -9.76 -6.37 7.54
N SER A 55 -10.62 -7.22 6.97
CA SER A 55 -12.01 -6.87 6.66
C SER A 55 -12.83 -6.59 7.91
N SER A 56 -12.55 -7.26 9.03
CA SER A 56 -13.24 -7.06 10.30
C SER A 56 -13.04 -5.66 10.86
N ASN A 57 -11.82 -5.11 10.72
CA ASN A 57 -11.50 -3.75 11.17
C ASN A 57 -11.55 -2.71 10.04
N SER A 58 -11.85 -3.14 8.81
CA SER A 58 -11.82 -2.29 7.61
C SER A 58 -10.46 -1.60 7.43
N ILE A 59 -9.36 -2.36 7.52
CA ILE A 59 -8.01 -1.83 7.37
C ILE A 59 -7.28 -2.57 6.23
N ALA A 60 -6.72 -1.82 5.29
CA ALA A 60 -5.76 -2.32 4.32
C ALA A 60 -4.34 -2.07 4.85
N TYR A 61 -3.45 -3.04 4.69
CA TYR A 61 -2.05 -2.95 5.09
C TYR A 61 -1.12 -3.12 3.89
N LEU A 62 0.01 -2.42 3.96
CA LEU A 62 1.14 -2.60 3.05
C LEU A 62 2.39 -2.82 3.89
N ASP A 63 2.91 -4.04 3.86
CA ASP A 63 4.23 -4.38 4.37
C ASP A 63 5.26 -4.15 3.27
N ILE A 64 6.26 -3.34 3.56
CA ILE A 64 7.42 -3.12 2.70
C ILE A 64 8.63 -3.72 3.43
N THR A 65 9.21 -4.75 2.83
CA THR A 65 10.40 -5.42 3.35
C THR A 65 11.65 -5.00 2.60
N ASN A 66 12.82 -5.09 3.25
CA ASN A 66 14.10 -4.72 2.64
C ASN A 66 14.04 -3.35 1.95
N LEU A 67 13.70 -2.32 2.74
CA LEU A 67 13.53 -0.95 2.25
C LEU A 67 14.75 -0.47 1.46
N GLN A 68 14.49 0.18 0.34
CA GLN A 68 15.51 0.80 -0.51
C GLN A 68 15.32 2.31 -0.51
N SER A 69 16.37 3.05 -0.87
CA SER A 69 16.28 4.51 -1.02
C SER A 69 15.23 4.92 -2.06
N SER A 70 15.02 4.10 -3.09
CA SER A 70 14.02 4.27 -4.14
C SER A 70 12.57 4.16 -3.65
N ASP A 71 12.33 3.56 -2.48
CA ASP A 71 10.98 3.43 -1.88
C ASP A 71 10.58 4.71 -1.12
N THR A 72 11.38 5.76 -1.17
CA THR A 72 11.04 7.06 -0.56
C THR A 72 9.96 7.75 -1.40
N ALA A 73 8.71 7.62 -0.97
CA ALA A 73 7.54 8.16 -1.64
C ALA A 73 6.43 8.50 -0.63
N VAL A 74 5.43 9.26 -1.10
CA VAL A 74 4.12 9.32 -0.44
C VAL A 74 3.31 8.12 -0.88
N TYR A 75 2.74 7.39 0.09
CA TYR A 75 1.91 6.21 -0.18
C TYR A 75 0.44 6.55 0.08
N TYR A 76 -0.40 6.22 -0.89
CA TYR A 76 -1.85 6.41 -0.87
C TYR A 76 -2.54 5.05 -0.93
N CYS A 77 -3.65 4.95 -0.21
CA CYS A 77 -4.65 3.93 -0.44
C CYS A 77 -5.81 4.55 -1.23
N ALA A 78 -6.25 3.88 -2.29
CA ALA A 78 -7.31 4.35 -3.16
C ALA A 78 -8.33 3.24 -3.39
N ARG A 79 -9.62 3.57 -3.30
CA ARG A 79 -10.69 2.66 -3.71
C ARG A 79 -10.65 2.49 -5.22
N GLU A 80 -10.87 1.27 -5.70
CA GLU A 80 -11.12 1.01 -7.12
C GLU A 80 -12.30 1.86 -7.64
N THR A 81 -12.15 2.38 -8.87
CA THR A 81 -13.21 3.13 -9.57
C THR A 81 -14.13 2.19 -10.33
N GLN A 82 -15.43 2.46 -10.30
CA GLN A 82 -16.43 1.83 -11.17
C GLN A 82 -16.43 2.45 -12.56
#